data_AF-A0A1Q7AG96-F1
#
_entry.id   AF-A0A1Q7AG96-F1
#
_cell.length_a   1.000
_cell.length_b   1.000
_cell.length_c   1.000
_cell.angle_alpha   90.00
_cell.angle_beta   90.00
_cell.angle_gamma   90.00
#
_symmetry.space_group_name_H-M   'P 1'
#
loop_
_entity.id
_entity.type
_entity.pdbx_description
1 polymer ?
#
loop_
_entity_poly.entity_id
_entity_poly.type
_entity_poly.pdbx_seq_one_letter_code
_entity_poly.pdbx_strand_id
1 'polypeptide(L)'
;MLTGQPVFEADNPADMFLLHLQASPVPPSERTEMPIPSELEALVLACLEKDPRRRPQDAAAVLDWLGRCHPHERWDNEWARTWWERHLVELTAPLTVTEAAAVATLA
;
A
#
# COMPACT_ATOMS: atom_id res chain seq x y z
N MET A 1 -2.45 3.53 4.76
CA MET A 1 -1.20 4.18 4.30
C MET A 1 -0.28 4.33 5.50
N LEU A 2 1.03 4.10 5.35
CA LEU A 2 1.97 4.09 6.50
C LEU A 2 2.48 5.48 6.88
N THR A 3 2.99 6.24 5.91
CA THR A 3 3.59 7.57 6.14
C THR A 3 2.73 8.71 5.59
N GLY A 4 1.75 8.40 4.73
CA GLY A 4 0.96 9.42 4.02
C GLY A 4 1.76 10.24 2.99
N GLN A 5 3.00 9.86 2.72
CA GLN A 5 3.94 10.57 1.86
C GLN A 5 4.58 9.61 0.83
N PRO A 6 5.02 10.11 -0.33
CA PRO A 6 5.77 9.30 -1.29
C PRO A 6 7.14 8.89 -0.73
N VAL A 7 7.67 7.77 -1.23
CA VAL A 7 8.98 7.23 -0.81
C VAL A 7 10.11 8.23 -1.13
N PHE A 8 10.04 8.85 -2.30
CA PHE A 8 11.00 9.85 -2.76
C PHE A 8 10.27 11.13 -3.15
N GLU A 9 10.96 12.25 -3.02
CA GLU A 9 10.53 13.57 -3.49
C GLU A 9 11.64 14.14 -4.37
N ALA A 10 11.26 14.75 -5.49
CA ALA A 10 12.19 15.39 -6.41
C ALA A 10 11.49 16.52 -7.17
N ASP A 11 12.25 17.55 -7.53
CA ASP A 11 11.72 18.74 -8.22
C ASP A 11 11.42 18.48 -9.70
N ASN A 12 11.98 17.42 -10.27
CA ASN A 12 11.77 17.06 -11.67
C ASN A 12 11.81 15.54 -11.91
N PRO A 13 11.27 15.05 -13.04
CA PRO A 13 11.20 13.62 -13.33
C PRO A 13 12.57 12.92 -13.46
N ALA A 14 13.59 13.61 -13.98
CA ALA A 14 14.91 13.01 -14.16
C ALA A 14 15.55 12.65 -12.81
N ASP A 15 15.45 13.56 -11.84
CA ASP A 15 15.92 13.32 -10.48
C ASP A 15 15.11 12.22 -9.78
N MET A 16 13.78 12.20 -9.99
CA MET A 16 12.92 11.11 -9.49
C MET A 16 13.38 9.75 -10.01
N PHE A 17 13.72 9.63 -11.31
CA PHE A 17 14.25 8.39 -11.86
C PHE A 17 15.57 7.99 -11.20
N LEU A 18 16.49 8.93 -10.99
CA LEU A 18 17.76 8.66 -10.32
C LEU A 18 17.54 8.14 -8.89
N LEU A 19 16.63 8.74 -8.12
CA LEU A 19 16.27 8.27 -6.78
C LEU A 19 15.73 6.84 -6.82
N HIS A 20 14.83 6.53 -7.76
CA HIS A 20 14.32 5.18 -7.91
C HIS A 20 15.38 4.17 -8.34
N LEU A 21 16.41 4.57 -9.08
CA LEU A 21 17.51 3.70 -9.49
C LEU A 21 18.54 3.46 -8.39
N GLN A 22 18.87 4.48 -7.60
CA GLN A 22 20.09 4.47 -6.78
C GLN A 22 19.86 4.72 -5.30
N ALA A 23 18.87 5.54 -4.93
CA ALA A 23 18.70 5.96 -3.55
C ALA A 23 18.12 4.84 -2.68
N SER A 24 18.68 4.69 -1.48
CA SER A 24 18.06 3.86 -0.44
C SER A 24 16.93 4.66 0.21
N PRO A 25 15.71 4.10 0.32
CA PRO A 25 14.59 4.78 0.96
C PRO A 25 14.86 4.96 2.46
N VAL A 26 14.43 6.10 3.00
CA VAL A 26 14.41 6.32 4.45
C VAL A 26 13.38 5.36 5.07
N PRO A 27 13.71 4.66 6.17
CA PRO A 27 12.78 3.76 6.86
C PRO A 27 11.45 4.45 7.19
N PRO A 28 10.28 3.84 6.93
CA PRO A 28 8.98 4.41 7.26
C PRO A 28 8.84 4.87 8.72
N SER A 29 9.44 4.17 9.67
CA SER A 29 9.40 4.50 11.10
C SER A 29 10.06 5.84 11.44
N GLU A 30 11.01 6.30 10.62
CA GLU A 30 11.65 7.62 10.77
C GLU A 30 10.82 8.75 10.13
N ARG A 31 9.73 8.41 9.44
CA ARG A 31 8.92 9.36 8.65
C ARG A 31 7.53 9.62 9.23
N THR A 32 7.19 9.00 10.35
CA THR A 32 5.89 9.17 11.01
C THR A 32 6.04 9.09 12.53
N GLU A 33 5.16 9.77 13.25
CA GLU A 33 5.07 9.67 14.71
C GLU A 33 4.34 8.40 15.16
N MET A 34 3.64 7.73 14.25
CA MET A 34 2.90 6.49 14.54
C MET A 34 3.85 5.30 14.58
N PRO A 35 3.74 4.40 15.57
CA PRO A 35 4.60 3.22 15.65
C PRO A 35 4.35 2.29 14.45
N ILE A 36 5.43 1.85 13.81
CA ILE A 36 5.41 0.86 12.74
C ILE A 36 6.10 -0.42 13.24
N PRO A 37 5.44 -1.58 13.18
CA PRO A 37 6.08 -2.85 13.53
C PRO A 37 7.33 -3.12 12.67
N SER A 38 8.43 -3.53 13.30
CA SER A 38 9.73 -3.75 12.64
C SER A 38 9.66 -4.73 11.47
N GLU A 39 8.83 -5.77 11.58
CA GLU A 39 8.64 -6.81 10.58
C GLU A 39 7.95 -6.25 9.33
N LEU A 40 7.00 -5.33 9.53
CA LEU A 40 6.31 -4.65 8.43
C LEU A 40 7.25 -3.66 7.74
N GLU A 41 8.04 -2.92 8.50
CA GLU A 41 9.07 -2.03 7.94
C GLU A 41 10.09 -2.81 7.09
N ALA A 42 10.59 -3.94 7.61
CA ALA A 42 11.51 -4.80 6.88
C ALA A 42 10.91 -5.32 5.57
N LEU A 43 9.63 -5.72 5.56
CA LEU A 43 8.93 -6.12 4.34
C LEU A 43 8.85 -4.97 3.32
N VAL A 44 8.47 -3.76 3.76
CA VAL A 44 8.38 -2.59 2.88
C VAL A 44 9.73 -2.26 2.27
N LEU A 45 10.81 -2.25 3.08
CA LEU A 45 12.16 -1.99 2.60
C LEU A 45 12.65 -3.08 1.64
N ALA A 46 12.33 -4.36 1.90
CA ALA A 46 12.65 -5.45 1.00
C ALA A 46 11.94 -5.31 -0.36
N CYS A 47 10.69 -4.84 -0.39
CA CYS A 47 9.99 -4.55 -1.64
C CYS A 47 10.63 -3.39 -2.44
N LEU A 48 11.30 -2.45 -1.75
CA LEU A 48 11.94 -1.27 -2.34
C LEU A 48 13.42 -1.48 -2.71
N GLU A 49 13.98 -2.65 -2.41
CA GLU A 49 15.37 -3.00 -2.74
C GLU A 49 15.67 -2.81 -4.23
N LYS A 50 16.89 -2.36 -4.56
CA LYS A 50 17.23 -2.11 -5.98
C LYS A 50 17.54 -3.40 -6.72
N ASP A 51 18.19 -4.34 -6.05
CA ASP A 51 18.43 -5.68 -6.59
C ASP A 51 17.14 -6.53 -6.54
N PRO A 52 16.56 -6.93 -7.68
CA PRO A 52 15.34 -7.74 -7.71
C PRO A 52 15.46 -9.08 -6.96
N ARG A 53 16.68 -9.63 -6.84
CA ARG A 53 16.93 -10.89 -6.12
C ARG A 53 16.80 -10.75 -4.60
N ARG A 54 16.87 -9.51 -4.10
CA ARG A 54 16.71 -9.19 -2.67
C ARG A 54 15.27 -8.83 -2.30
N ARG A 55 14.38 -8.70 -3.29
CA ARG A 55 12.94 -8.49 -3.09
C ARG A 55 12.23 -9.81 -2.82
N PRO A 56 11.04 -9.79 -2.22
CA PRO A 56 10.09 -10.88 -2.36
C PRO A 56 9.89 -11.18 -3.86
N GLN A 57 10.03 -12.44 -4.25
CA GLN A 57 10.10 -12.81 -5.68
C GLN A 57 8.75 -12.70 -6.38
N ASP A 58 7.65 -12.74 -5.61
CA ASP A 58 6.29 -12.59 -6.11
C ASP A 58 5.37 -12.02 -5.02
N ALA A 59 4.12 -11.77 -5.41
CA ALA A 59 3.10 -11.25 -4.50
C ALA A 59 2.69 -12.27 -3.42
N ALA A 60 2.83 -13.58 -3.66
CA ALA A 60 2.50 -14.60 -2.68
C ALA A 60 3.51 -14.59 -1.52
N ALA A 61 4.79 -14.40 -1.81
CA ALA A 61 5.85 -14.21 -0.82
C ALA A 61 5.62 -12.96 0.03
N VAL A 62 5.14 -11.86 -0.58
CA VAL A 62 4.74 -10.66 0.16
C VAL A 62 3.58 -10.98 1.12
N LEU A 63 2.56 -11.69 0.65
CA LEU A 63 1.39 -12.03 1.47
C LEU A 63 1.74 -12.95 2.65
N ASP A 64 2.58 -13.97 2.41
CA ASP A 64 3.06 -14.88 3.47
C ASP A 64 3.88 -14.14 4.53
N TRP A 65 4.79 -13.24 4.12
CA TRP A 65 5.54 -12.40 5.07
C TRP A 65 4.60 -11.45 5.82
N LEU A 66 3.69 -10.77 5.12
CA LEU A 66 2.74 -9.86 5.75
C LEU A 66 1.87 -10.59 6.79
N GLY A 67 1.46 -11.83 6.53
CA GLY A 67 0.70 -12.66 7.47
C GLY A 67 1.46 -13.01 8.77
N ARG A 68 2.78 -12.88 8.78
CA ARG A 68 3.64 -13.07 9.97
C ARG A 68 3.90 -11.77 10.72
N CYS A 69 3.54 -10.63 10.14
CA CYS A 69 3.63 -9.33 10.81
C CYS A 69 2.49 -9.23 11.82
N HIS A 70 2.83 -9.07 13.10
CA HIS A 70 1.82 -8.96 14.15
C HIS A 70 1.51 -7.48 14.38
N PRO A 71 0.31 -6.98 14.02
CA PRO A 71 -0.06 -5.61 14.32
C PRO A 71 -0.23 -5.40 15.82
N HIS A 72 -0.03 -4.17 16.28
CA HIS A 72 -0.26 -3.79 17.69
C HIS A 72 -1.73 -4.01 18.12
N GLU A 73 -2.67 -3.92 17.17
CA GLU A 73 -4.09 -4.23 17.37
C GLU A 73 -4.55 -5.23 16.33
N ARG A 74 -5.43 -6.17 16.73
CA ARG A 74 -5.97 -7.20 15.85
C ARG A 74 -6.79 -6.56 14.71
N TRP A 75 -6.22 -6.56 13.50
CA TRP A 75 -6.90 -6.11 12.28
C TRP A 75 -7.42 -7.32 11.50
N ASP A 76 -8.61 -7.81 11.83
CA ASP A 76 -9.31 -8.84 11.05
C ASP A 76 -10.45 -8.26 10.21
N ASN A 77 -11.08 -9.11 9.39
CA ASN A 77 -12.15 -8.68 8.47
C ASN A 77 -13.36 -8.07 9.20
N GLU A 78 -13.68 -8.57 10.40
CA GLU A 78 -14.80 -8.06 11.18
C GLU A 78 -14.48 -6.66 11.70
N TRP A 79 -13.30 -6.48 12.31
CA TRP A 79 -12.84 -5.21 12.80
C TRP A 79 -12.72 -4.18 11.67
N ALA A 80 -12.11 -4.58 10.56
CA ALA A 80 -11.96 -3.73 9.37
C ALA A 80 -13.33 -3.20 8.92
N ARG A 81 -14.31 -4.09 8.73
CA ARG A 81 -15.67 -3.70 8.32
C ARG A 81 -16.28 -2.67 9.28
N THR A 82 -16.21 -2.91 10.59
CA THR A 82 -16.70 -1.95 11.60
C THR A 82 -15.98 -0.60 11.53
N TRP A 83 -14.67 -0.60 11.27
CA TRP A 83 -13.92 0.65 11.12
C TRP A 83 -14.36 1.43 9.88
N TRP A 84 -14.50 0.77 8.73
CA TRP A 84 -14.94 1.41 7.48
C TRP A 84 -16.36 1.96 7.59
N GLU A 85 -17.31 1.18 8.14
CA GLU A 85 -18.69 1.60 8.38
C GLU A 85 -18.78 2.84 9.30
N ARG A 86 -17.81 3.03 10.20
CA ARG A 86 -17.78 4.17 11.13
C ARG A 86 -17.11 5.41 10.55
N HIS A 87 -16.03 5.23 9.78
CA HIS A 87 -15.15 6.35 9.39
C HIS A 87 -15.29 6.78 7.93
N LEU A 88 -15.81 5.91 7.06
CA LEU A 88 -15.89 6.16 5.61
C LEU A 88 -17.23 5.64 5.04
N VAL A 89 -18.33 6.03 5.69
CA VAL A 89 -19.71 5.61 5.35
C VAL A 89 -19.99 5.72 3.85
N GLU A 90 -19.55 6.81 3.21
CA GLU A 90 -19.76 7.08 1.77
C GLU A 90 -19.19 5.99 0.85
N LEU A 91 -18.10 5.32 1.26
CA LEU A 91 -17.44 4.26 0.49
C LEU A 91 -17.94 2.86 0.84
N THR A 92 -18.81 2.73 1.86
CA THR A 92 -19.34 1.45 2.33
C THR A 92 -20.72 1.12 1.78
N ALA A 93 -21.33 2.03 1.02
CA ALA A 93 -22.56 1.75 0.30
C ALA A 93 -22.31 0.63 -0.75
N PRO A 94 -23.30 -0.24 -1.01
CA PRO A 94 -23.21 -1.20 -2.11
C PRO A 94 -22.86 -0.48 -3.41
N LEU A 95 -21.87 -0.98 -4.15
CA LEU A 95 -21.57 -0.46 -5.48
C LEU A 95 -22.82 -0.57 -6.34
N THR A 96 -23.46 0.56 -6.66
CA THR A 96 -24.50 0.61 -7.66
C THR A 96 -23.82 0.42 -9.01
N VAL A 97 -23.78 -0.81 -9.49
CA VAL A 97 -23.47 -1.08 -10.89
C VAL A 97 -24.67 -0.58 -11.69
N THR A 98 -24.64 0.69 -12.08
CA THR A 98 -25.57 1.21 -13.07
C THR A 98 -25.26 0.44 -14.35
N GLU A 99 -26.17 -0.45 -14.78
CA GLU A 99 -26.14 -0.99 -16.13
C GLU A 99 -25.96 0.19 -17.08
N ALA A 100 -24.81 0.22 -17.77
CA ALA A 100 -24.62 1.14 -18.87
C ALA A 100 -25.74 0.87 -19.88
N ALA A 101 -26.73 1.74 -19.87
CA ALA A 101 -27.95 1.57 -20.63
C ALA A 101 -27.62 1.47 -22.13
N ALA A 102 -28.12 0.38 -22.70
CA ALA A 102 -28.70 0.27 -24.04
C ALA A 102 -27.79 0.53 -25.27
N VAL A 103 -27.43 -0.59 -25.92
CA VAL A 103 -27.76 -0.87 -27.34
C VAL A 103 -27.53 0.29 -28.32
N ALA A 104 -26.33 0.36 -28.89
CA ALA A 104 -26.14 0.95 -30.20
C ALA A 104 -26.49 -0.10 -31.28
N THR A 105 -27.76 -0.17 -31.65
CA THR A 105 -28.25 -0.88 -32.85
C THR A 105 -29.02 0.13 -33.72
N LEU A 106 -28.58 0.26 -34.98
CA LEU A 106 -29.15 0.98 -36.15
C LEU A 106 -28.94 2.51 -36.15
N ALA A 107 -28.45 3.17 -37.20
CA ALA A 107 -28.30 2.87 -38.63
C ALA A 107 -27.04 3.56 -39.20
#